data_AF-A0A920FII5-F1
#
_entry.id   AF-A0A920FII5-F1
#
_cell.length_a   1.000
_cell.length_b   1.000
_cell.length_c   1.000
_cell.angle_alpha   90.00
_cell.angle_beta   90.00
_cell.angle_gamma   90.00
#
_symmetry.space_group_name_H-M   'P 1'
#
loop_
_entity.id
_entity.type
_entity.pdbx_description
1 polymer ?
#
loop_
_entity_poly.entity_id
_entity_poly.type
_entity_poly.pdbx_seq_one_letter_code
_entity_poly.pdbx_strand_id
1 'polypeptide(L)'
;MYYSNNPDVFYNQKKEDPFLEALASGGFQVEEYARLQFPNGKLIDAPYKDDNYPFFHEETKKLLDQDEVVIYEAGFLYDHLFVRTDILQKKGNEIHLIEVKPSRIIQTTCTLL
;
A
#
# COMPACT_ATOMS: atom_id res chain seq x y z
N MET A 1 -15.02 -6.87 4.54
CA MET A 1 -14.85 -8.33 4.71
C MET A 1 -13.43 -8.59 5.16
N TYR A 2 -13.24 -9.40 6.21
CA TYR A 2 -11.92 -9.85 6.66
C TYR A 2 -11.64 -11.22 6.04
N TYR A 3 -10.54 -11.36 5.31
CA TYR A 3 -10.00 -12.67 4.93
C TYR A 3 -8.67 -12.83 5.65
N SER A 4 -8.64 -13.62 6.72
CA SER A 4 -7.39 -14.09 7.32
C SER A 4 -6.74 -15.08 6.36
N ASN A 5 -5.43 -14.97 6.13
CA ASN A 5 -4.65 -15.85 5.28
C ASN A 5 -4.42 -17.22 5.97
N ASN A 6 -5.51 -17.88 6.37
CA ASN A 6 -5.49 -19.18 7.04
C ASN A 6 -5.77 -20.28 5.99
N PRO A 7 -4.74 -21.00 5.51
CA PRO A 7 -4.89 -22.01 4.47
C PRO A 7 -5.67 -23.25 4.93
N ASP A 8 -5.83 -23.46 6.24
CA ASP A 8 -6.55 -24.62 6.80
C ASP A 8 -8.07 -24.38 6.89
N VAL A 9 -8.51 -23.11 6.86
CA VAL A 9 -9.91 -22.70 6.99
C VAL A 9 -10.51 -22.25 5.66
N PHE A 10 -9.69 -21.75 4.73
CA PHE A 10 -10.13 -21.27 3.42
C PHE A 10 -9.50 -22.11 2.31
N TYR A 11 -10.34 -22.79 1.52
CA TYR A 11 -9.90 -23.53 0.33
C TYR A 11 -9.37 -22.54 -0.71
N ASN A 12 -8.04 -22.42 -0.78
CA ASN A 12 -7.39 -21.45 -1.64
C ASN A 12 -7.36 -21.96 -3.10
N GLN A 13 -8.43 -21.69 -3.87
CA GLN A 13 -8.49 -22.00 -5.32
C GLN A 13 -7.55 -21.13 -6.16
N LYS A 14 -6.75 -20.24 -5.57
CA LYS A 14 -5.84 -19.33 -6.30
C LYS A 14 -4.73 -20.03 -7.08
N LYS A 15 -4.48 -21.32 -6.88
CA LYS A 15 -3.19 -21.88 -7.30
C LYS A 15 -2.99 -21.98 -8.82
N GLU A 16 -4.03 -22.00 -9.67
CA GLU A 16 -3.87 -22.23 -11.12
C GLU A 16 -5.00 -21.64 -12.02
N ASP A 17 -5.58 -20.47 -11.70
CA ASP A 17 -6.56 -19.83 -12.60
C ASP A 17 -5.92 -18.67 -13.40
N PRO A 18 -5.69 -18.83 -14.72
CA PRO A 18 -5.14 -17.79 -15.58
C PRO A 18 -5.93 -16.48 -15.58
N PHE A 19 -7.25 -16.53 -15.33
CA PHE A 19 -8.06 -15.32 -15.22
C PHE A 19 -7.77 -14.54 -13.94
N LEU A 20 -7.59 -15.22 -12.80
CA LEU A 20 -7.21 -14.57 -11.55
C LEU A 20 -5.78 -14.02 -11.61
N GLU A 21 -4.86 -14.70 -12.31
CA GLU A 21 -3.52 -14.21 -12.58
C GLU A 21 -3.53 -12.98 -13.51
N ALA A 22 -4.32 -13.02 -14.58
CA ALA A 22 -4.53 -11.86 -15.47
C ALA A 22 -5.16 -10.67 -14.73
N LEU A 23 -6.10 -10.92 -13.82
CA LEU A 23 -6.67 -9.88 -12.96
C LEU A 23 -5.63 -9.29 -11.99
N ALA A 24 -4.81 -10.12 -11.35
CA ALA A 24 -3.77 -9.67 -10.43
C ALA A 24 -2.68 -8.87 -11.15
N SER A 25 -2.21 -9.36 -12.30
CA SER A 25 -1.24 -8.67 -13.15
C SER A 25 -1.78 -7.37 -13.74
N GLY A 26 -3.07 -7.32 -14.09
CA GLY A 26 -3.74 -6.09 -14.50
C GLY A 26 -3.76 -5.03 -13.39
N GLY A 27 -4.03 -5.44 -12.14
CA GLY A 27 -3.94 -4.53 -10.98
C GLY A 27 -2.53 -3.95 -10.81
N PHE A 28 -1.51 -4.80 -10.92
CA PHE A 28 -0.10 -4.40 -10.83
C PHE A 28 0.29 -3.34 -11.87
N GLN A 29 -0.17 -3.48 -13.12
CA GLN A 29 0.11 -2.50 -14.18
C GLN A 29 -0.48 -1.11 -13.88
N VAL A 30 -1.66 -1.07 -13.27
CA VAL A 30 -2.33 0.20 -12.93
C VAL A 30 -1.56 0.90 -11.81
N GLU A 31 -1.11 0.18 -10.79
CA GLU A 31 -0.28 0.73 -9.71
C GLU A 31 1.07 1.22 -10.23
N GLU A 32 1.75 0.44 -11.07
CA GLU A 32 3.01 0.88 -11.70
C GLU A 32 2.81 2.15 -12.53
N TYR A 33 1.72 2.24 -13.31
CA TYR A 33 1.40 3.45 -14.07
C TYR A 33 1.12 4.65 -13.15
N ALA A 34 0.41 4.45 -12.05
CA ALA A 34 0.16 5.52 -11.07
C ALA A 34 1.47 6.04 -10.45
N ARG A 35 2.43 5.15 -10.14
CA ARG A 35 3.76 5.54 -9.62
C ARG A 35 4.52 6.47 -10.58
N LEU A 36 4.28 6.40 -11.89
CA LEU A 36 4.85 7.36 -12.86
C LEU A 36 4.36 8.80 -12.65
N GLN A 37 3.17 8.97 -12.08
CA GLN A 37 2.59 10.28 -11.77
C GLN A 37 3.15 10.85 -10.45
N PHE A 38 3.72 10.01 -9.60
CA PHE A 38 4.30 10.36 -8.30
C PHE A 38 5.78 9.94 -8.24
N PRO A 39 6.66 10.50 -9.08
CA PRO A 39 8.02 10.01 -9.25
C PRO A 39 8.87 10.14 -7.98
N ASN A 40 9.99 9.41 -7.96
CA ASN A 40 10.98 9.39 -6.88
C ASN A 40 10.49 8.81 -5.54
N GLY A 41 9.37 8.09 -5.53
CA GLY A 41 8.88 7.44 -4.32
C GLY A 41 9.77 6.31 -3.82
N LYS A 42 9.74 6.11 -2.50
CA LYS A 42 10.40 5.00 -1.81
C LYS A 42 9.41 3.87 -1.65
N LEU A 43 9.69 2.73 -2.27
CA LEU A 43 8.91 1.51 -2.07
C LEU A 43 9.32 0.86 -0.74
N ILE A 44 8.35 0.65 0.15
CA ILE A 44 8.53 -0.21 1.32
C ILE A 44 8.06 -1.60 0.92
N ASP A 45 9.01 -2.51 0.68
CA ASP A 45 8.73 -3.88 0.27
C ASP A 45 9.32 -4.88 1.27
N ALA A 46 8.51 -5.86 1.66
CA ALA A 46 8.91 -6.99 2.48
C ALA A 46 7.98 -8.18 2.18
N PRO A 47 8.45 -9.42 2.39
CA PRO A 47 7.60 -10.60 2.22
C PRO A 47 6.30 -10.47 3.02
N TYR A 48 5.18 -10.81 2.39
CA TYR A 48 3.88 -10.78 3.05
C TYR A 48 3.77 -11.94 4.06
N LYS A 49 4.22 -11.66 5.28
CA LYS A 49 4.12 -12.54 6.45
C LYS A 49 3.50 -11.74 7.60
N ASP A 50 2.67 -12.40 8.40
CA ASP A 50 1.86 -11.73 9.45
C ASP A 50 2.71 -11.05 10.54
N ASP A 51 4.01 -11.33 10.62
CA ASP A 51 4.97 -10.74 11.56
C ASP A 51 5.61 -9.44 11.06
N ASN A 52 5.42 -9.06 9.79
CA ASN A 52 6.12 -7.91 9.19
C ASN A 52 5.38 -6.57 9.32
N TYR A 53 4.17 -6.52 9.89
CA TYR A 53 3.43 -5.25 10.04
C TYR A 53 4.23 -4.15 10.79
N PRO A 54 4.98 -4.45 11.87
CA PRO A 54 5.84 -3.47 12.53
C PRO A 54 6.93 -2.91 11.61
N PHE A 55 7.47 -3.71 10.69
CA PHE A 55 8.48 -3.24 9.72
C PHE A 55 7.90 -2.15 8.81
N PHE A 56 6.74 -2.39 8.20
CA PHE A 56 6.10 -1.40 7.33
C PHE A 56 5.79 -0.10 8.07
N HIS A 57 5.33 -0.21 9.32
CA HIS A 57 5.03 0.95 10.16
C HIS A 57 6.28 1.78 10.47
N GLU A 58 7.35 1.14 10.95
CA GLU A 58 8.58 1.83 11.34
C GLU A 58 9.30 2.46 10.13
N GLU A 59 9.34 1.78 8.97
CA GLU A 59 9.90 2.37 7.75
C GLU A 59 9.09 3.56 7.26
N THR A 60 7.75 3.47 7.31
CA THR A 60 6.87 4.60 6.97
C THR A 60 7.14 5.79 7.87
N LYS A 61 7.22 5.55 9.20
CA LYS A 61 7.49 6.60 10.19
C LYS A 61 8.85 7.28 9.95
N LYS A 62 9.91 6.51 9.71
CA LYS A 62 11.25 7.05 9.38
C LYS A 62 11.22 7.93 8.13
N LEU A 63 10.48 7.52 7.10
CA LEU A 63 10.38 8.31 5.87
C LEU A 63 9.58 9.61 6.08
N LEU A 64 8.54 9.58 6.93
CA LEU A 64 7.73 10.75 7.27
C LEU A 64 8.48 11.83 8.07
N ASP A 65 9.67 11.54 8.60
CA ASP A 65 10.55 12.55 9.22
C ASP A 65 11.09 13.58 8.19
N GLN A 66 11.03 13.27 6.89
CA GLN A 66 11.40 14.21 5.82
C GLN A 66 10.28 15.23 5.55
N ASP A 67 10.61 16.49 5.29
CA ASP A 67 9.60 17.53 4.98
C ASP A 67 8.79 17.20 3.71
N GLU A 68 9.43 16.60 2.71
CA GLU A 68 8.78 16.14 1.49
C GLU A 68 9.21 14.71 1.17
N VAL A 69 8.25 13.81 0.98
CA VAL A 69 8.54 12.41 0.61
C VAL A 69 7.36 11.81 -0.15
N VAL A 70 7.66 10.96 -1.12
CA VAL A 70 6.69 10.03 -1.71
C VAL A 70 7.03 8.62 -1.23
N ILE A 71 6.05 7.90 -0.71
CA ILE A 71 6.19 6.54 -0.20
C ILE A 71 5.19 5.66 -0.94
N TYR A 72 5.66 4.58 -1.56
CA TYR A 72 4.79 3.56 -2.12
C TYR A 72 4.59 2.46 -1.08
N GLU A 73 3.36 1.95 -0.95
CA GLU A 73 2.99 0.94 0.04
C GLU A 73 3.22 1.37 1.50
N ALA A 74 2.98 2.66 1.81
CA ALA A 74 3.11 3.18 3.18
C ALA A 74 2.18 2.44 4.14
N GLY A 75 2.73 1.93 5.25
CA GLY A 75 2.03 1.13 6.24
C GLY A 75 1.85 1.84 7.57
N PHE A 76 0.68 1.68 8.19
CA PHE A 76 0.36 2.23 9.49
C PHE A 76 -0.16 1.14 10.40
N LEU A 77 0.35 1.10 11.63
CA LEU A 77 -0.09 0.19 12.67
C LEU A 77 -0.57 1.03 13.85
N TYR A 78 -1.82 0.84 14.26
CA TYR A 78 -2.41 1.51 15.42
C TYR A 78 -3.36 0.55 16.13
N ASP A 79 -3.14 0.31 17.42
CA ASP A 79 -3.97 -0.59 18.24
C ASP A 79 -4.28 -1.94 17.55
N HIS A 80 -3.23 -2.61 17.07
CA HIS A 80 -3.30 -3.86 16.32
C HIS A 80 -4.03 -3.80 14.96
N LEU A 81 -4.49 -2.63 14.52
CA LEU A 81 -5.04 -2.40 13.19
C LEU A 81 -3.92 -1.99 12.24
N PHE A 82 -3.73 -2.78 11.19
CA PHE A 82 -2.78 -2.50 10.13
C PHE A 82 -3.51 -2.04 8.86
N VAL A 83 -3.08 -0.90 8.32
CA VAL A 83 -3.56 -0.38 7.03
C VAL A 83 -2.37 0.00 6.16
N ARG A 84 -2.54 -0.12 4.84
CA ARG A 84 -1.52 0.24 3.85
C ARG A 84 -2.16 1.07 2.75
N THR A 85 -1.41 2.03 2.21
CA THR A 85 -1.85 2.90 1.11
C THR A 85 -1.05 2.61 -0.13
N ASP A 86 -1.64 2.72 -1.31
CA ASP A 86 -0.91 2.52 -2.57
C ASP A 86 0.22 3.55 -2.70
N ILE A 87 -0.09 4.84 -2.51
CA ILE A 87 0.89 5.94 -2.53
C ILE A 87 0.56 6.96 -1.42
N LEU A 88 1.58 7.38 -0.69
CA LEU A 88 1.55 8.54 0.21
C LEU A 88 2.49 9.61 -0.33
N GLN A 89 2.04 10.87 -0.35
CA GLN A 89 2.88 12.03 -0.61
C GLN A 89 2.78 13.02 0.56
N LYS A 90 3.89 13.25 1.26
CA LYS A 90 4.02 14.33 2.24
C LYS A 90 4.61 15.56 1.57
N LYS A 91 4.02 16.72 1.86
CA LYS A 91 4.48 18.06 1.45
C LYS A 91 4.33 19.02 2.63
N GLY A 92 5.41 19.23 3.38
CA GLY A 92 5.37 20.00 4.63
C GLY A 92 4.37 19.40 5.61
N ASN A 93 3.34 20.17 5.95
CA ASN A 93 2.28 19.75 6.88
C ASN A 93 1.11 19.04 6.21
N GLU A 94 1.15 18.82 4.89
CA GLU A 94 0.12 18.08 4.17
C GLU A 94 0.55 16.65 3.91
N ILE A 95 -0.35 15.72 4.18
CA ILE A 95 -0.26 14.32 3.75
C ILE A 95 -1.36 14.08 2.71
N HIS A 96 -0.96 13.66 1.52
CA HIS A 96 -1.85 13.22 0.46
C HIS A 96 -1.81 11.69 0.41
N LEU A 97 -2.91 11.04 0.75
CA LEU A 97 -3.10 9.60 0.61
C LEU A 97 -3.77 9.33 -0.74
N ILE A 98 -3.11 8.55 -1.57
CA ILE A 98 -3.55 8.27 -2.94
C ILE A 98 -3.85 6.78 -3.05
N GLU A 99 -5.13 6.48 -3.31
CA GLU A 99 -5.65 5.15 -3.61
C GLU A 99 -5.82 5.01 -5.12
N VAL A 100 -5.28 3.94 -5.67
CA VAL A 100 -5.27 3.62 -7.09
C VAL A 100 -6.31 2.53 -7.36
N LYS A 101 -7.15 2.77 -8.36
CA LYS A 101 -8.11 1.81 -8.90
C LYS A 101 -7.98 1.80 -10.42
N PRO A 102 -8.30 0.68 -11.09
CA PRO A 102 -8.17 0.55 -12.56
C PRO A 102 -8.79 1.69 -13.37
N SER A 103 -9.85 2.30 -12.86
CA SER A 103 -10.56 3.40 -13.53
C SER A 103 -10.37 4.78 -12.88
N ARG A 104 -9.68 4.87 -11.72
CA ARG A 104 -9.65 6.11 -10.94
C ARG A 104 -8.48 6.19 -9.96
N ILE A 105 -7.92 7.38 -9.82
CA ILE A 105 -7.04 7.77 -8.72
C ILE A 105 -7.85 8.62 -7.74
N ILE A 106 -7.85 8.24 -6.47
CA ILE A 106 -8.57 8.93 -5.39
C ILE A 106 -7.53 9.52 -4.45
N GLN A 107 -7.56 10.83 -4.25
CA GLN A 107 -6.66 11.53 -3.33
C GLN A 107 -7.45 12.07 -2.13
N THR A 108 -6.92 11.80 -0.94
CA THR A 108 -7.40 12.36 0.32
C THR A 108 -6.27 13.21 0.94
N THR A 109 -6.57 14.45 1.31
CA THR A 109 -5.59 15.35 1.93
C THR A 109 -5.88 15.49 3.42
N CYS A 110 -4.84 15.26 4.24
CA CYS A 110 -4.84 15.46 5.68
C CYS A 110 -3.84 16.57 6.03
N THR A 111 -4.25 17.51 6.87
CA THR A 111 -3.36 18.55 7.40
C THR A 111 -2.91 18.15 8.80
N LEU A 112 -1.60 18.15 9.03
CA LEU A 112 -1.01 17.94 10.35
C LEU A 112 -1.21 19.23 11.17
N LEU A 113 -1.92 19.10 12.30
CA LEU A 113 -2.21 20.17 13.26
C LEU A 113 -1.11 20.34 14.30
#